data_AF-A0A1F6HEI9-F1
#
_entry.id   AF-A0A1F6HEI9-F1
#
_cell.length_a   1.000
_cell.length_b   1.000
_cell.length_c   1.000
_cell.angle_alpha   90.00
_cell.angle_beta   90.00
_cell.angle_gamma   90.00
#
_symmetry.space_group_name_H-M   'P 1'
#
loop_
_entity.id
_entity.type
_entity.pdbx_description
1 polymer ?
#
loop_
_entity_poly.entity_id
_entity_poly.type
_entity_poly.pdbx_seq_one_letter_code
_entity_poly.pdbx_strand_id
1 'polypeptide(L)'
;MLIENGNGTFTGGPLDAIMILHDVTKGTYHAAFFEEHVMPGPVPDVKDTPFVRLMSRMHHTMGSDTLEGAQKHVDELAERISLSPKNIFKNTPKEWDGQLGIVYIEPNWRAHDSTAIGKEKR
;
A
#
# COMPACT_ATOMS: atom_id res chain seq x y z
N MET A 1 1.37 2.42 10.32
CA MET A 1 2.55 2.89 11.09
C MET A 1 3.65 1.87 10.94
N LEU A 2 4.84 2.29 10.52
CA LEU A 2 5.97 1.38 10.40
C LEU A 2 6.58 1.09 11.77
N ILE A 3 6.76 -0.19 12.09
CA ILE A 3 7.44 -0.65 13.29
C ILE A 3 8.83 -1.15 12.89
N GLU A 4 9.89 -0.57 13.43
CA GLU A 4 11.27 -0.99 13.14
C GLU A 4 11.61 -2.31 13.85
N ASN A 5 12.21 -3.26 13.12
CA ASN A 5 12.52 -4.61 13.61
C ASN A 5 13.95 -4.75 14.19
N GLY A 6 14.72 -3.66 14.28
CA GLY A 6 16.09 -3.65 14.82
C GLY A 6 17.20 -4.16 13.88
N ASN A 7 16.85 -4.55 12.65
CA ASN A 7 17.78 -5.00 11.61
C ASN A 7 17.72 -4.10 10.34
N GLY A 8 17.17 -2.89 10.46
CA GLY A 8 16.95 -1.98 9.33
C GLY A 8 15.73 -2.30 8.45
N THR A 9 14.93 -3.31 8.82
CA THR A 9 13.62 -3.60 8.21
C THR A 9 12.48 -3.06 9.06
N PHE A 10 11.31 -2.93 8.43
CA PHE A 10 10.11 -2.39 9.03
C PHE A 10 8.94 -3.36 8.85
N THR A 11 7.98 -3.32 9.77
CA THR A 11 6.70 -4.02 9.65
C THR A 11 5.59 -2.98 9.47
N GLY A 12 4.80 -3.12 8.41
CA GLY A 12 3.65 -2.24 8.17
C GLY A 12 2.37 -2.75 8.79
N GLY A 13 1.35 -1.88 8.82
CA GLY A 13 0.00 -2.20 9.24
C GLY A 13 -0.72 -3.18 8.30
N PRO A 14 -1.87 -3.73 8.73
CA PRO A 14 -2.58 -4.77 7.99
C PRO A 14 -3.11 -4.29 6.63
N LEU A 15 -3.40 -2.99 6.50
CA LEU A 15 -3.91 -2.33 5.31
C LEU A 15 -2.92 -1.36 4.67
N ASP A 16 -1.71 -1.22 5.24
CA ASP A 16 -0.62 -0.45 4.62
C ASP A 16 -0.22 -1.14 3.30
N ALA A 17 0.10 -0.36 2.27
CA ALA A 17 0.31 -0.86 0.93
C ALA A 17 1.54 -0.26 0.24
N ILE A 18 2.16 -1.02 -0.65
CA ILE A 18 3.13 -0.49 -1.61
C ILE A 18 2.46 -0.44 -2.97
N MET A 19 2.47 0.74 -3.60
CA MET A 19 1.84 0.98 -4.89
C MET A 19 2.75 1.83 -5.77
N ILE A 20 2.40 1.93 -7.05
CA ILE A 20 3.06 2.85 -7.98
C ILE A 20 2.17 4.07 -8.18
N LEU A 21 2.74 5.27 -8.02
CA LEU A 21 2.14 6.53 -8.44
C LEU A 21 2.63 6.86 -9.84
N HIS A 22 1.76 7.35 -10.72
CA HIS A 22 2.13 7.90 -12.01
C HIS A 22 1.91 9.41 -11.98
N ASP A 23 3.01 10.19 -11.95
CA ASP A 23 2.97 11.64 -12.06
C ASP A 23 2.60 12.00 -13.51
N VAL A 24 1.33 12.31 -13.74
CA VAL A 24 0.79 12.63 -15.07
C VAL A 24 1.36 13.92 -15.64
N THR A 25 1.92 14.79 -14.79
CA THR A 25 2.51 16.06 -15.22
C THR A 25 3.93 15.89 -15.74
N LYS A 26 4.65 14.89 -15.23
CA LYS A 26 6.05 14.59 -15.61
C LYS A 26 6.20 13.32 -16.44
N GLY A 27 5.17 12.47 -16.49
CA GLY A 27 5.21 11.16 -17.14
C GLY A 27 6.08 10.14 -16.39
N THR A 28 6.30 10.32 -15.09
CA THR A 28 7.19 9.48 -14.28
C THR A 28 6.42 8.59 -13.31
N TYR A 29 6.99 7.43 -12.99
CA TYR A 29 6.42 6.41 -12.13
C TYR A 29 7.20 6.31 -10.82
N HIS A 30 6.51 6.33 -9.68
CA HIS A 30 7.11 6.39 -8.36
C HIS A 30 6.63 5.22 -7.51
N ALA A 31 7.55 4.35 -7.10
CA ALA A 31 7.26 3.39 -6.04
C ALA A 31 6.96 4.16 -4.75
N ALA A 32 5.85 3.84 -4.10
CA ALA A 32 5.33 4.58 -2.98
C ALA A 32 4.79 3.65 -1.90
N PHE A 33 5.04 4.02 -0.64
CA PHE A 33 4.41 3.38 0.51
C PHE A 33 3.25 4.24 1.00
N PHE A 34 2.11 3.58 1.15
CA PHE A 34 0.86 4.13 1.62
C PHE A 34 0.53 3.57 2.99
N GLU A 35 0.26 4.47 3.92
CA GLU A 35 -0.23 4.11 5.23
C GLU A 35 -1.75 4.21 5.25
N GLU A 36 -2.40 3.31 5.98
CA GLU A 36 -3.82 3.43 6.28
C GLU A 36 -4.09 4.75 7.03
N HIS A 37 -5.02 5.55 6.50
CA HIS A 37 -5.46 6.82 7.05
C HIS A 37 -6.86 6.68 7.66
N VAL A 38 -6.89 6.11 8.86
CA VAL A 38 -8.14 5.81 9.59
C VAL A 38 -8.91 7.09 9.91
N MET A 39 -10.24 7.01 9.85
CA MET A 39 -11.10 8.11 10.28
C MET A 39 -11.01 8.31 11.80
N PRO A 40 -11.23 9.52 12.33
CA PRO A 40 -11.35 9.72 13.77
C PRO A 40 -12.44 8.83 14.38
N GLY A 41 -12.11 8.15 15.48
CA GLY A 41 -13.04 7.25 16.18
C GLY A 41 -12.43 5.87 16.46
N PRO A 42 -13.25 4.90 16.88
CA PRO A 42 -12.82 3.52 17.03
C PRO A 42 -12.34 2.96 15.68
N VAL A 43 -11.18 2.29 15.68
CA VAL A 43 -10.66 1.61 14.49
C VAL A 43 -11.50 0.36 14.25
N PRO A 44 -12.24 0.25 13.13
CA PRO A 44 -13.01 -0.94 12.82
C PRO A 44 -12.08 -2.12 12.48
N ASP A 45 -12.57 -3.34 12.65
CA ASP A 45 -11.89 -4.52 12.13
C ASP A 45 -11.74 -4.41 10.60
N VAL A 46 -10.64 -4.95 10.07
CA VAL A 46 -10.36 -4.97 8.63
C VAL A 46 -11.51 -5.60 7.84
N LYS A 47 -12.11 -6.69 8.35
CA LYS A 47 -13.20 -7.41 7.68
C LYS A 47 -14.49 -6.59 7.55
N ASP A 48 -14.71 -5.66 8.47
CA ASP A 48 -15.93 -4.85 8.58
C ASP A 48 -15.79 -3.51 7.85
N THR A 49 -14.61 -3.25 7.27
CA THR A 49 -14.28 -2.02 6.58
C THR A 49 -14.50 -2.20 5.06
N PRO A 50 -15.51 -1.56 4.44
CA PRO A 50 -15.76 -1.72 3.01
C PRO A 50 -14.73 -0.99 2.12
N PHE A 51 -14.13 0.09 2.63
CA PHE A 51 -13.18 0.93 1.90
C PHE A 51 -11.97 1.27 2.76
N VAL A 52 -10.79 1.25 2.15
CA VAL A 52 -9.53 1.64 2.78
C VAL A 52 -9.16 3.04 2.33
N ARG A 53 -8.80 3.89 3.28
CA ARG A 53 -8.24 5.22 3.01
C ARG A 53 -6.73 5.12 3.09
N LEU A 54 -6.04 5.47 2.02
CA LEU A 54 -4.59 5.33 1.90
C LEU A 54 -3.96 6.70 1.70
N MET A 55 -3.03 7.07 2.56
CA MET A 55 -2.25 8.30 2.41
C MET A 55 -0.80 7.95 2.08
N SER A 56 -0.26 8.56 1.02
CA SER A 56 1.16 8.40 0.71
C SER A 56 2.00 9.04 1.82
N ARG A 57 2.90 8.27 2.43
CA ARG A 57 3.88 8.79 3.41
C ARG A 57 5.25 9.01 2.81
N MET A 58 5.61 8.17 1.86
CA MET A 58 6.89 8.23 1.17
C MET A 58 6.73 7.69 -0.25
N HIS A 59 7.49 8.25 -1.17
CA HIS A 59 7.63 7.75 -2.54
C HIS A 59 9.03 8.04 -3.05
N HIS A 60 9.47 7.28 -4.06
CA HIS A 60 10.77 7.46 -4.68
C HIS A 60 10.84 8.84 -5.36
N THR A 61 11.60 9.79 -4.81
CA THR A 61 11.57 11.20 -5.25
C THR A 61 11.89 11.40 -6.73
N MET A 62 12.88 10.67 -7.25
CA MET A 62 13.30 10.76 -8.65
C MET A 62 12.26 10.18 -9.61
N GLY A 63 11.44 9.23 -9.15
CA GLY A 63 10.61 8.41 -10.04
C GLY A 63 11.44 7.58 -11.02
N SER A 64 10.75 6.97 -11.97
CA SER A 64 11.30 6.23 -13.10
C SER A 64 10.55 6.62 -14.36
N ASP A 65 11.24 6.64 -15.50
CA ASP A 65 10.60 6.96 -16.78
C ASP A 65 9.71 5.81 -17.29
N THR A 66 9.81 4.62 -16.72
CA THR A 66 9.01 3.45 -17.11
C THR A 66 8.36 2.76 -15.93
N LEU A 67 7.26 2.05 -16.22
CA LEU A 67 6.56 1.25 -15.21
C LEU A 67 7.47 0.13 -14.67
N GLU A 68 8.24 -0.53 -15.53
CA GLU A 68 9.16 -1.60 -15.14
C GLU A 68 10.27 -1.11 -14.20
N GLY A 69 10.76 0.12 -14.41
CA GLY A 69 11.73 0.72 -13.50
C GLY A 69 11.13 0.99 -12.12
N ALA A 70 9.90 1.49 -12.06
CA ALA A 70 9.19 1.67 -10.79
C ALA A 70 8.86 0.33 -10.09
N GLN A 71 8.57 -0.74 -10.85
CA GLN A 71 8.35 -2.07 -10.29
C GLN A 71 9.57 -2.62 -9.56
N LYS A 72 10.78 -2.38 -10.09
CA LYS A 72 12.04 -2.74 -9.39
C LYS A 72 12.17 -2.03 -8.05
N HIS A 73 11.82 -0.74 -8.00
CA HIS A 73 11.83 0.00 -6.74
C HIS A 73 10.73 -0.46 -5.77
N VAL A 74 9.60 -0.97 -6.27
CA VAL A 74 8.61 -1.63 -5.41
C VAL A 74 9.19 -2.90 -4.79
N ASP A 75 9.96 -3.69 -5.54
CA ASP A 75 10.65 -4.88 -5.03
C ASP A 75 11.65 -4.51 -3.91
N GLU A 76 12.49 -3.51 -4.15
CA GLU A 76 13.44 -2.98 -3.15
C GLU A 76 12.73 -2.48 -1.87
N LEU A 77 11.57 -1.82 -2.02
CA LEU A 77 10.75 -1.41 -0.87
C LEU A 77 10.17 -2.61 -0.13
N ALA A 78 9.69 -3.61 -0.85
CA ALA A 78 9.08 -4.81 -0.27
C ALA A 78 10.07 -5.71 0.48
N GLU A 79 11.35 -5.67 0.11
CA GLU A 79 12.42 -6.33 0.88
C GLU A 79 12.67 -5.65 2.23
N ARG A 80 12.44 -4.34 2.31
CA ARG A 80 12.66 -3.53 3.51
C ARG A 80 11.43 -3.44 4.41
N ILE A 81 10.24 -3.48 3.83
CA ILE A 81 8.97 -3.34 4.55
C ILE A 81 8.19 -4.65 4.45
N SER A 82 8.14 -5.38 5.56
CA SER A 82 7.34 -6.58 5.70
C SER A 82 5.86 -6.21 5.64
N LEU A 83 5.23 -6.58 4.53
CA LEU A 83 3.80 -6.50 4.26
C LEU A 83 3.30 -7.84 3.74
N SER A 84 1.98 -8.03 3.79
CA SER A 84 1.37 -9.13 3.04
C SER A 84 1.60 -8.93 1.53
N PRO A 85 1.90 -10.00 0.76
CA PRO A 85 1.99 -9.90 -0.70
C PRO A 85 0.73 -9.33 -1.36
N LYS A 86 -0.44 -9.47 -0.73
CA LYS A 86 -1.72 -8.90 -1.20
C LYS A 86 -1.77 -7.37 -1.13
N ASN A 87 -0.85 -6.75 -0.41
CA ASN A 87 -0.77 -5.30 -0.26
C ASN A 87 0.32 -4.67 -1.15
N ILE A 88 0.88 -5.44 -2.10
CA ILE A 88 1.93 -4.99 -3.02
C ILE A 88 1.37 -4.91 -4.44
N PHE A 89 1.14 -3.69 -4.94
CA PHE A 89 0.47 -3.42 -6.20
C PHE A 89 1.45 -2.88 -7.25
N LYS A 90 1.95 -3.77 -8.11
CA LYS A 90 3.00 -3.47 -9.10
C LYS A 90 2.50 -3.09 -10.50
N ASN A 91 1.25 -3.42 -10.82
CA ASN A 91 0.75 -3.39 -12.20
C ASN A 91 -0.31 -2.31 -12.46
N THR A 92 -0.83 -1.69 -11.40
CA THR A 92 -1.93 -0.73 -11.48
C THR A 92 -1.48 0.59 -10.88
N PRO A 93 -0.75 1.41 -11.66
CA PRO A 93 -0.32 2.72 -11.18
C PRO A 93 -1.53 3.60 -10.89
N LYS A 94 -1.44 4.41 -9.84
CA LYS A 94 -2.45 5.42 -9.47
C LYS A 94 -2.01 6.76 -10.02
N GLU A 95 -2.88 7.39 -10.81
CA GLU A 95 -2.63 8.71 -11.36
C GLU A 95 -2.49 9.74 -10.23
N TRP A 96 -1.47 10.57 -10.36
CA TRP A 96 -1.07 11.57 -9.39
C TRP A 96 -0.55 12.80 -10.13
N ASP A 97 -0.74 13.99 -9.60
CA ASP A 97 -0.35 15.26 -10.23
C ASP A 97 0.76 16.01 -9.47
N GLY A 98 1.48 15.32 -8.58
CA GLY A 98 2.55 15.91 -7.78
C GLY A 98 2.11 16.53 -6.45
N GLN A 99 0.80 16.56 -6.14
CA GLN A 99 0.31 17.12 -4.88
C GLN A 99 0.72 16.30 -3.65
N LEU A 100 0.99 16.98 -2.54
CA LEU A 100 1.31 16.36 -1.25
C LEU A 100 0.03 16.02 -0.48
N GLY A 101 0.08 14.94 0.31
CA GLY A 101 -0.97 14.61 1.29
C GLY A 101 -2.25 14.03 0.70
N ILE A 102 -2.21 13.48 -0.51
CA ILE A 102 -3.36 12.84 -1.15
C ILE A 102 -3.80 11.61 -0.35
N VAL A 103 -5.12 11.49 -0.18
CA VAL A 103 -5.77 10.31 0.36
C VAL A 103 -6.56 9.62 -0.76
N TYR A 104 -6.16 8.40 -1.09
CA TYR A 104 -6.91 7.53 -2.00
C TYR A 104 -7.96 6.73 -1.21
N ILE A 105 -9.12 6.52 -1.80
CA ILE A 105 -10.17 5.67 -1.25
C ILE A 105 -10.32 4.46 -2.17
N GLU A 106 -9.96 3.29 -1.68
CA GLU A 106 -9.96 2.04 -2.43
C GLU A 106 -10.96 1.05 -1.83
N PRO A 107 -11.60 0.19 -2.65
CA PRO A 107 -12.31 -0.97 -2.13
C PRO A 107 -11.39 -1.82 -1.26
N ASN A 108 -11.88 -2.31 -0.11
CA ASN A 108 -11.05 -3.10 0.77
C ASN A 108 -10.78 -4.50 0.18
N TRP A 109 -9.57 -4.66 -0.37
CA TRP A 109 -9.08 -5.92 -0.95
C TRP A 109 -8.85 -7.04 0.08
N ARG A 110 -8.92 -6.74 1.39
CA ARG A 110 -8.79 -7.71 2.49
C ARG A 110 -10.12 -8.12 3.11
N ALA A 111 -11.25 -7.45 2.81
CA ALA A 111 -12.53 -7.69 3.49
C ALA A 111 -13.07 -9.13 3.31
N HIS A 112 -12.75 -9.79 2.20
CA HIS A 112 -13.33 -11.09 1.83
C HIS A 112 -12.58 -12.33 2.35
N ASP A 113 -11.48 -12.20 3.09
CA ASP A 113 -10.65 -13.34 3.53
C ASP A 113 -11.20 -14.10 4.77
N SER A 114 -12.41 -13.78 5.25
CA SER A 114 -12.94 -14.32 6.51
C SER A 114 -13.57 -15.73 6.41
N THR A 115 -13.60 -16.36 5.23
CA THR A 115 -14.22 -17.68 5.01
C THR A 115 -13.21 -18.83 4.94
N ALA A 116 -12.31 -18.96 5.92
CA ALA A 116 -11.43 -20.13 6.02
C ALA A 116 -11.17 -20.61 7.46
N ILE A 117 -12.14 -20.51 8.37
CA ILE A 117 -12.13 -21.27 9.63
C ILE A 117 -13.53 -21.83 9.86
N GLY A 118 -13.83 -23.01 9.32
CA GLY A 118 -15.08 -23.71 9.65
C GLY A 118 -15.66 -24.57 8.52
N LYS A 119 -14.95 -25.63 8.15
CA LYS A 119 -15.40 -26.87 7.46
C LYS A 119 -14.09 -27.65 7.24
N GLU A 120 -13.82 -28.80 7.83
CA GLU A 120 -14.65 -29.97 8.04
C GLU A 120 -14.31 -30.67 9.37
N LYS A 121 -15.32 -30.92 10.20
CA LYS A 121 -15.43 -32.20 10.89
C LYS A 121 -16.52 -32.98 10.15
N ARG A 122 -16.14 -34.07 9.49
CA ARG A 122 -17.00 -35.24 9.29
C ARG A 122 -16.14 -36.48 9.47
#